data_AF-A0A813G6Q1-F1
#
_entry.id   AF-A0A813G6Q1-F1
#
_cell.length_a   1.000
_cell.length_b   1.000
_cell.length_c   1.000
_cell.angle_alpha   90.00
_cell.angle_beta   90.00
_cell.angle_gamma   90.00
#
_symmetry.space_group_name_H-M   'P 1'
#
loop_
_entity.id
_entity.type
_entity.pdbx_description
1 polymer ?
#
loop_
_entity_poly.entity_id
_entity_poly.type
_entity_poly.pdbx_seq_one_letter_code
_entity_poly.pdbx_strand_id
1 'polypeptide(L)'
;MAHAVALDMFILRRVAALVRWGTRQMTKNRTDHVALLDAWAKGTYAELDYEAEGRNYAYFRKELGQRMGGRVYVPEVCWELTSRRVLATEWVEGPRLADCSPEVIRTLVPVGVECFLAQLLDMGVFHSDPHPGNLLVNKGRLVLIDFGLVAEIGQPSMESMATATVHLISADYEALFDDLVSLELLPLDADRQQVLGSDWPISVHNAARQFQQMSPGSELNKYCSTSSCCCFLLLLFLLFLLCCCS
;
A
#
# COMPACT_ATOMS: atom_id res chain seq x y z
N MET A 1 -5.58 -1.97 26.00
CA MET A 1 -4.93 -1.99 24.67
C MET A 1 -4.55 -0.58 24.23
N ALA A 2 -5.50 0.29 23.88
CA ALA A 2 -5.20 1.68 23.46
C ALA A 2 -4.30 2.48 24.43
N HIS A 3 -4.51 2.37 25.74
CA HIS A 3 -3.65 3.04 26.74
C HIS A 3 -2.20 2.52 26.75
N ALA A 4 -1.98 1.23 26.49
CA ALA A 4 -0.64 0.66 26.43
C ALA A 4 0.08 1.13 25.16
N VAL A 5 -0.60 1.04 24.01
CA VAL A 5 -0.10 1.58 22.73
C VAL A 5 0.22 3.07 22.84
N ALA A 6 -0.62 3.84 23.52
CA ALA A 6 -0.37 5.26 23.75
C ALA A 6 0.89 5.54 24.57
N LEU A 7 1.12 4.74 25.61
CA LEU A 7 2.31 4.84 26.45
C LEU A 7 3.57 4.46 25.64
N ASP A 8 3.50 3.41 24.85
CA ASP A 8 4.61 2.96 24.01
C ASP A 8 4.96 4.03 22.96
N MET A 9 3.96 4.58 22.27
CA MET A 9 4.16 5.68 21.30
C MET A 9 4.73 6.94 21.97
N PHE A 10 4.30 7.27 23.19
CA PHE A 10 4.84 8.38 23.95
C PHE A 10 6.32 8.17 24.30
N ILE A 11 6.69 6.98 24.76
CA ILE A 11 8.08 6.63 25.08
C ILE A 11 8.94 6.69 23.80
N LEU A 12 8.48 6.07 22.71
CA LEU A 12 9.19 6.07 21.42
C LEU A 12 9.40 7.48 20.87
N ARG A 13 8.38 8.35 20.94
CA ARG A 13 8.49 9.74 20.50
C ARG A 13 9.53 10.52 21.32
N ARG A 14 9.62 10.28 22.64
CA ARG A 14 10.64 10.93 23.50
C ARG A 14 12.04 10.44 23.17
N VAL A 15 12.22 9.14 22.97
CA VAL A 15 13.50 8.57 22.55
C VAL A 15 13.92 9.13 21.19
N ALA A 16 13.02 9.19 20.21
CA ALA A 16 13.31 9.75 18.90
C ALA A 16 13.66 11.25 18.93
N ALA A 17 13.02 12.03 19.80
CA ALA A 17 13.40 13.44 20.00
C ALA A 17 14.83 13.57 20.57
N LEU A 18 15.22 12.69 21.49
CA LEU A 18 16.58 12.65 22.04
C LEU A 18 17.61 12.20 20.99
N VAL A 19 17.27 11.18 20.20
CA VAL A 19 18.09 10.72 19.07
C VAL A 19 18.28 11.84 18.06
N ARG A 20 17.20 12.53 17.65
CA ARG A 20 17.26 13.69 16.74
C ARG A 20 18.15 14.80 17.28
N TRP A 21 18.10 15.06 18.59
CA TRP A 21 18.98 16.04 19.23
C TRP A 21 20.45 15.61 19.14
N GLY A 22 20.77 14.33 19.41
CA GLY A 22 22.13 13.79 19.34
C GLY A 22 22.68 13.67 17.90
N THR A 23 21.87 13.21 16.95
CA THR A 23 22.29 13.01 15.55
C THR A 23 22.49 14.32 14.81
N ARG A 24 21.72 15.37 15.14
CA ARG A 24 21.96 16.74 14.63
C ARG A 24 23.32 17.31 15.03
N GLN A 25 23.88 16.87 16.16
CA GLN A 25 25.20 17.33 16.64
C GLN A 25 26.35 16.55 15.99
N MET A 26 26.13 15.29 15.57
CA MET A 26 27.20 14.40 15.09
C MET A 26 27.18 14.11 13.57
N THR A 27 26.06 14.30 12.88
CA THR A 27 25.90 13.89 11.47
C THR A 27 25.02 14.88 10.68
N LYS A 28 25.25 14.99 9.36
CA LYS A 28 24.39 15.75 8.43
C LYS A 28 23.07 15.04 8.07
N ASN A 29 22.73 13.95 8.76
CA ASN A 29 21.60 13.12 8.40
C ASN A 29 20.28 13.85 8.72
N ARG A 30 19.41 14.00 7.72
CA ARG A 30 18.17 14.81 7.78
C ARG A 30 16.90 14.00 8.07
N THR A 31 17.01 12.69 8.30
CA THR A 31 15.86 11.81 8.55
C THR A 31 15.02 12.32 9.72
N ASP A 32 13.76 12.65 9.44
CA ASP A 32 12.83 13.11 10.48
C ASP A 32 12.15 11.90 11.15
N HIS A 33 12.88 11.30 12.09
CA HIS A 33 12.38 10.17 12.88
C HIS A 33 11.11 10.51 13.68
N VAL A 34 10.85 11.79 13.96
CA VAL A 34 9.64 12.22 14.68
C VAL A 34 8.44 12.21 13.73
N ALA A 35 8.60 12.74 12.51
CA ALA A 35 7.54 12.69 11.50
C ALA A 35 7.16 11.24 11.15
N LEU A 36 8.15 10.35 11.01
CA LEU A 36 7.94 8.92 10.77
C LEU A 36 7.13 8.26 11.91
N LEU A 37 7.53 8.50 13.16
CA LEU A 37 6.79 7.96 14.32
C LEU A 37 5.38 8.52 14.42
N ASP A 38 5.16 9.78 14.05
CA ASP A 38 3.83 10.37 14.05
C ASP A 38 2.92 9.77 12.99
N ALA A 39 3.45 9.45 11.81
CA ALA A 39 2.73 8.73 10.77
C ALA A 39 2.38 7.30 11.21
N TRP A 40 3.38 6.59 11.76
CA TRP A 40 3.18 5.25 12.32
C TRP A 40 2.14 5.23 13.44
N ALA A 41 2.26 6.13 14.42
CA ALA A 41 1.33 6.20 15.53
C ALA A 41 -0.11 6.40 15.04
N LYS A 42 -0.32 7.31 14.07
CA LYS A 42 -1.65 7.52 13.48
C LYS A 42 -2.21 6.24 12.85
N GLY A 43 -1.40 5.50 12.09
CA GLY A 43 -1.79 4.21 11.51
C GLY A 43 -2.18 3.20 12.59
N THR A 44 -1.32 3.00 13.60
CA THR A 44 -1.58 2.08 14.71
C THR A 44 -2.84 2.45 15.49
N TYR A 45 -3.12 3.74 15.69
CA TYR A 45 -4.37 4.15 16.36
C TYR A 45 -5.61 3.88 15.51
N ALA A 46 -5.51 4.01 14.18
CA ALA A 46 -6.60 3.69 13.28
C ALA A 46 -6.92 2.19 13.30
N GLU A 47 -5.90 1.33 13.39
CA GLU A 47 -6.06 -0.13 13.50
C GLU A 47 -6.75 -0.58 14.81
N LEU A 48 -6.71 0.23 15.87
CA LEU A 48 -7.37 -0.11 17.13
C LEU A 48 -8.89 0.03 17.12
N ASP A 49 -9.48 0.55 16.04
CA ASP A 49 -10.92 0.71 15.90
C ASP A 49 -11.50 -0.28 14.88
N TYR A 50 -11.84 -1.47 15.35
CA TYR A 50 -12.40 -2.52 14.49
C TYR A 50 -13.80 -2.21 13.93
N GLU A 51 -14.51 -1.23 14.47
CA GLU A 51 -15.73 -0.73 13.82
C GLU A 51 -15.40 0.09 12.57
N ALA A 52 -14.26 0.79 12.56
CA ALA A 52 -13.76 1.48 11.37
C ALA A 52 -13.36 0.47 10.29
N GLU A 53 -12.63 -0.58 10.66
CA GLU A 53 -12.31 -1.68 9.75
C GLU A 53 -13.59 -2.36 9.20
N GLY A 54 -14.58 -2.63 10.05
CA GLY A 54 -15.87 -3.18 9.61
C GLY A 54 -16.59 -2.29 8.59
N ARG A 55 -16.48 -0.95 8.71
CA ARG A 55 -17.02 -0.02 7.71
C ARG A 55 -16.26 -0.11 6.39
N ASN A 56 -14.94 -0.29 6.44
CA ASN A 56 -14.14 -0.54 5.25
C ASN A 56 -14.60 -1.83 4.56
N TYR A 57 -14.75 -2.93 5.30
CA TYR A 57 -15.29 -4.18 4.77
C TYR A 57 -16.60 -3.98 3.99
N ALA A 58 -17.57 -3.28 4.60
CA ALA A 58 -18.86 -3.02 3.97
C ALA A 58 -18.74 -2.17 2.69
N TYR A 59 -17.86 -1.16 2.70
CA TYR A 59 -17.54 -0.35 1.53
C TYR A 59 -16.93 -1.19 0.40
N PHE A 60 -15.86 -1.93 0.67
CA PHE A 60 -15.17 -2.75 -0.33
C PHE A 60 -16.06 -3.87 -0.87
N ARG A 61 -16.88 -4.52 -0.03
CA ARG A 61 -17.85 -5.53 -0.47
C ARG A 61 -18.80 -4.98 -1.52
N LYS A 62 -19.32 -3.78 -1.29
CA LYS A 62 -20.23 -3.11 -2.23
C LYS A 62 -19.51 -2.72 -3.53
N GLU A 63 -18.42 -1.97 -3.42
CA GLU A 63 -17.76 -1.37 -4.58
C GLU A 63 -17.04 -2.42 -5.46
N LEU A 64 -16.35 -3.39 -4.86
CA LEU A 64 -15.69 -4.47 -5.61
C LEU A 64 -16.69 -5.50 -6.14
N GLY A 65 -17.78 -5.75 -5.42
CA GLY A 65 -18.84 -6.64 -5.88
C GLY A 65 -19.44 -6.19 -7.21
N GLN A 66 -19.61 -4.87 -7.38
CA GLN A 66 -20.09 -4.27 -8.62
C GLN A 66 -19.03 -4.27 -9.74
N ARG A 67 -17.80 -3.85 -9.43
CA ARG A 67 -16.74 -3.65 -10.43
C ARG A 67 -16.07 -4.94 -10.92
N MET A 68 -15.91 -5.93 -10.05
CA MET A 68 -15.15 -7.15 -10.35
C MET A 68 -16.00 -8.28 -10.93
N GLY A 69 -17.32 -8.07 -11.10
CA GLY A 69 -18.23 -9.07 -11.65
C GLY A 69 -18.25 -10.38 -10.86
N GLY A 70 -18.07 -10.30 -9.53
CA GLY A 70 -18.03 -11.47 -8.64
C GLY A 70 -16.73 -12.26 -8.64
N ARG A 71 -15.68 -11.84 -9.37
CA ARG A 71 -14.34 -12.47 -9.34
C ARG A 71 -13.58 -12.19 -8.03
N VAL A 72 -13.94 -11.09 -7.36
CA VAL A 72 -13.43 -10.72 -6.02
C VAL A 72 -14.58 -10.78 -5.01
N TYR A 73 -14.29 -11.31 -3.83
CA TYR A 73 -15.24 -11.43 -2.72
C TYR A 73 -14.68 -10.79 -1.46
N VAL A 74 -15.54 -10.11 -0.72
CA VAL A 74 -15.24 -9.54 0.59
C VAL A 74 -16.28 -10.08 1.56
N PRO A 75 -15.91 -10.75 2.66
CA PRO A 75 -16.84 -11.28 3.65
C PRO A 75 -17.82 -10.24 4.18
N GLU A 76 -19.03 -10.67 4.54
CA GLU A 76 -19.99 -9.79 5.22
C GLU A 76 -19.59 -9.54 6.68
N VAL A 77 -19.84 -8.35 7.19
CA VAL A 77 -19.60 -8.03 8.62
C VAL A 77 -20.82 -8.42 9.44
N CYS A 78 -20.60 -9.20 10.49
CA CYS A 78 -21.60 -9.54 11.50
C CYS A 78 -21.66 -8.40 12.51
N TRP A 79 -22.47 -7.37 12.22
CA TRP A 79 -22.52 -6.14 13.02
C TRP A 79 -23.00 -6.38 14.46
N GLU A 80 -23.82 -7.40 14.71
CA GLU A 80 -24.30 -7.76 16.05
C GLU A 80 -23.19 -8.30 16.95
N LEU A 81 -22.10 -8.81 16.35
CA LEU A 81 -20.93 -9.37 17.03
C LEU A 81 -19.70 -8.46 16.96
N THR A 82 -19.79 -7.37 16.18
CA THR A 82 -18.70 -6.43 15.97
C THR A 82 -18.77 -5.29 17.00
N SER A 83 -17.61 -4.91 17.51
CA SER A 83 -17.40 -3.77 18.40
C SER A 83 -16.02 -3.18 18.15
N ARG A 84 -15.70 -2.04 18.76
CA ARG A 84 -14.36 -1.42 18.65
C ARG A 84 -13.18 -2.35 19.00
N ARG A 85 -13.40 -3.50 19.64
CA ARG A 85 -12.34 -4.45 20.06
C ARG A 85 -12.46 -5.84 19.45
N VAL A 86 -13.55 -6.13 18.74
CA VAL A 86 -13.79 -7.42 18.10
C VAL A 86 -14.43 -7.16 16.74
N LEU A 87 -13.77 -7.60 15.67
CA LEU A 87 -14.36 -7.67 14.33
C LEU A 87 -14.86 -9.08 14.08
N ALA A 88 -16.12 -9.22 13.67
CA ALA A 88 -16.70 -10.50 13.31
C ALA A 88 -17.20 -10.44 11.86
N THR A 89 -16.79 -11.39 11.04
CA THR A 89 -17.20 -11.50 9.63
C THR A 89 -17.77 -12.87 9.33
N GLU A 90 -18.39 -13.00 8.16
CA GLU A 90 -18.71 -14.28 7.54
C GLU A 90 -17.45 -15.15 7.48
N TRP A 91 -17.60 -16.42 7.84
CA TRP A 91 -16.53 -17.41 7.72
C TRP A 91 -16.36 -17.81 6.25
N VAL A 92 -15.15 -17.65 5.73
CA VAL A 92 -14.81 -18.07 4.36
C VAL A 92 -13.77 -19.18 4.40
N GLU A 93 -14.11 -20.33 3.84
CA GLU A 93 -13.18 -21.45 3.69
C GLU A 93 -12.36 -21.32 2.41
N GLY A 94 -11.05 -21.52 2.50
CA GLY A 94 -10.18 -21.55 1.33
C GLY A 94 -8.70 -21.55 1.70
N PRO A 95 -7.82 -22.12 0.85
CA PRO A 95 -6.39 -21.93 1.02
C PRO A 95 -6.01 -20.46 0.79
N ARG A 96 -4.89 -20.04 1.39
CA ARG A 96 -4.25 -18.78 1.02
C ARG A 96 -3.81 -18.85 -0.44
N LEU A 97 -3.86 -17.73 -1.14
CA LEU A 97 -3.41 -17.65 -2.54
C LEU A 97 -1.96 -18.13 -2.69
N ALA A 98 -1.09 -17.82 -1.73
CA ALA A 98 0.31 -18.24 -1.71
C ALA A 98 0.51 -19.77 -1.62
N ASP A 99 -0.45 -20.50 -1.04
CA ASP A 99 -0.39 -21.95 -0.86
C ASP A 99 -1.08 -22.72 -1.99
N CYS A 100 -1.64 -22.02 -2.98
CA CYS A 100 -2.33 -22.63 -4.11
C CYS A 100 -1.35 -23.15 -5.16
N SER A 101 -1.86 -23.99 -6.07
CA SER A 101 -1.05 -24.45 -7.20
C SER A 101 -0.67 -23.28 -8.12
N PRO A 102 0.47 -23.36 -8.85
CA PRO A 102 0.90 -22.30 -9.76
C PRO A 102 -0.15 -21.91 -10.80
N GLU A 103 -1.00 -22.83 -11.23
CA GLU A 103 -2.08 -22.60 -12.20
C GLU A 103 -3.17 -21.68 -11.63
N VAL A 104 -3.54 -21.91 -10.37
CA VAL A 104 -4.52 -21.06 -9.65
C VAL A 104 -3.94 -19.67 -9.44
N ILE A 105 -2.68 -19.58 -9.01
CA ILE A 105 -1.98 -18.31 -8.82
C ILE A 105 -1.96 -17.53 -10.13
N ARG A 106 -1.55 -18.14 -11.25
CA ARG A 106 -1.53 -17.49 -12.57
C ARG A 106 -2.90 -17.01 -13.04
N THR A 107 -3.97 -17.67 -12.62
CA THR A 107 -5.34 -17.30 -12.98
C THR A 107 -5.85 -16.12 -12.13
N LEU A 108 -5.53 -16.10 -10.83
CA LEU A 108 -6.06 -15.11 -9.89
C LEU A 108 -5.18 -13.89 -9.69
N VAL A 109 -3.88 -13.97 -10.00
CA VAL A 109 -3.00 -12.81 -9.96
C VAL A 109 -3.56 -11.68 -10.83
N PRO A 110 -3.90 -11.86 -12.12
CA PRO A 110 -4.51 -10.80 -12.94
C PRO A 110 -5.79 -10.19 -12.36
N VAL A 111 -6.60 -11.01 -11.66
CA VAL A 111 -7.80 -10.52 -10.96
C VAL A 111 -7.42 -9.64 -9.78
N GLY A 112 -6.39 -10.03 -9.02
CA GLY A 112 -5.81 -9.21 -7.96
C GLY A 112 -5.27 -7.89 -8.51
N VAL A 113 -4.51 -7.94 -9.61
CA VAL A 113 -4.00 -6.74 -10.31
C VAL A 113 -5.12 -5.77 -10.63
N GLU A 114 -6.15 -6.25 -11.33
CA GLU A 114 -7.30 -5.44 -11.72
C GLU A 114 -8.06 -4.91 -10.50
N CYS A 115 -8.19 -5.70 -9.44
CA CYS A 115 -8.77 -5.26 -8.18
C CYS A 115 -8.01 -4.08 -7.57
N PHE A 116 -6.67 -4.14 -7.50
CA PHE A 116 -5.87 -3.03 -6.99
C PHE A 116 -5.95 -1.80 -7.89
N LEU A 117 -5.91 -1.97 -9.21
CA LEU A 117 -6.08 -0.85 -10.14
C LEU A 117 -7.45 -0.20 -10.01
N ALA A 118 -8.52 -0.98 -9.83
CA ALA A 118 -9.87 -0.45 -9.62
C ALA A 118 -9.97 0.35 -8.31
N GLN A 119 -9.35 -0.15 -7.24
CA GLN A 119 -9.25 0.59 -5.97
C GLN A 119 -8.62 1.98 -6.17
N LEU A 120 -7.53 2.02 -6.92
CA LEU A 120 -6.69 3.21 -7.09
C LEU A 120 -7.23 4.22 -8.08
N LEU A 121 -7.68 3.77 -9.24
CA LEU A 121 -8.00 4.63 -10.38
C LEU A 121 -9.50 4.91 -10.50
N ASP A 122 -10.35 4.13 -9.83
CA ASP A 122 -11.82 4.24 -9.92
C ASP A 122 -12.44 4.50 -8.55
N MET A 123 -12.10 3.70 -7.52
CA MET A 123 -12.71 3.85 -6.19
C MET A 123 -12.12 5.01 -5.36
N GLY A 124 -10.90 5.47 -5.67
CA GLY A 124 -10.20 6.49 -4.90
C GLY A 124 -9.85 6.07 -3.47
N VAL A 125 -9.78 4.77 -3.21
CA VAL A 125 -9.35 4.22 -1.92
C VAL A 125 -8.38 3.07 -2.14
N PHE A 126 -7.41 2.90 -1.26
CA PHE A 126 -6.36 1.90 -1.43
C PHE A 126 -6.20 1.05 -0.18
N HIS A 127 -6.37 -0.26 -0.35
CA HIS A 127 -5.94 -1.22 0.66
C HIS A 127 -4.41 -1.31 0.65
N SER A 128 -3.78 -0.80 1.71
CA SER A 128 -2.34 -0.52 1.75
C SER A 128 -1.49 -1.73 2.17
N ASP A 129 -2.10 -2.83 2.62
CA ASP A 129 -1.38 -4.05 3.00
C ASP A 129 -1.93 -5.33 2.32
N PRO A 130 -1.75 -5.48 1.00
CA PRO A 130 -2.20 -6.66 0.27
C PRO A 130 -1.23 -7.84 0.43
N HIS A 131 -0.91 -8.18 1.68
CA HIS A 131 -0.06 -9.31 1.99
C HIS A 131 -0.72 -10.61 1.51
N PRO A 132 0.04 -11.60 0.98
CA PRO A 132 -0.53 -12.88 0.55
C PRO A 132 -1.28 -13.65 1.64
N GLY A 133 -1.05 -13.31 2.92
CA GLY A 133 -1.81 -13.81 4.06
C GLY A 133 -3.26 -13.34 4.10
N ASN A 134 -3.55 -12.18 3.50
CA ASN A 134 -4.87 -11.54 3.48
C ASN A 134 -5.69 -11.89 2.22
N LEU A 135 -5.16 -12.81 1.40
CA LEU A 135 -5.75 -13.26 0.13
C LEU A 135 -6.08 -14.75 0.22
N LEU A 136 -7.37 -15.09 0.19
CA LEU A 136 -7.84 -16.47 0.12
C LEU A 136 -8.40 -16.79 -1.25
N VAL A 137 -8.47 -18.09 -1.57
CA VAL A 137 -9.13 -18.59 -2.77
C VAL A 137 -10.36 -19.38 -2.37
N ASN A 138 -11.55 -18.91 -2.80
CA ASN A 138 -12.80 -19.60 -2.55
C ASN A 138 -13.61 -19.72 -3.85
N LYS A 139 -13.90 -20.96 -4.27
CA LYS A 139 -14.74 -21.26 -5.44
C LYS A 139 -14.28 -20.53 -6.72
N GLY A 140 -12.96 -20.44 -6.94
CA GLY A 140 -12.37 -19.75 -8.09
C GLY A 140 -12.39 -18.21 -8.01
N ARG A 141 -12.75 -17.65 -6.85
CA ARG A 141 -12.74 -16.20 -6.58
C ARG A 141 -11.58 -15.84 -5.66
N LEU A 142 -11.06 -14.63 -5.84
CA LEU A 142 -10.12 -14.02 -4.90
C LEU A 142 -10.91 -13.43 -3.73
N VAL A 143 -10.53 -13.75 -2.50
CA VAL A 143 -11.18 -13.25 -1.28
C VAL A 143 -10.21 -12.36 -0.53
N LEU A 144 -10.67 -11.16 -0.16
CA LEU A 144 -9.92 -10.22 0.67
C LEU A 144 -10.44 -10.26 2.11
N ILE A 145 -9.54 -10.40 3.09
CA ILE A 145 -9.89 -10.59 4.51
C ILE A 145 -9.21 -9.62 5.49
N ASP A 146 -8.64 -8.53 4.99
CA ASP A 146 -8.05 -7.49 5.83
C ASP A 146 -8.34 -6.14 5.18
N PHE A 147 -8.86 -5.21 5.99
CA PHE A 147 -9.10 -3.83 5.60
C PHE A 147 -8.71 -2.86 6.73
N GLY A 148 -7.78 -3.26 7.60
CA GLY A 148 -7.30 -2.45 8.72
C GLY A 148 -6.55 -1.19 8.26
N LEU A 149 -5.88 -1.28 7.11
CA LEU A 149 -5.10 -0.19 6.52
C LEU A 149 -5.67 0.23 5.17
N VAL A 150 -6.55 1.23 5.18
CA VAL A 150 -7.14 1.83 3.99
C VAL A 150 -6.78 3.32 3.95
N ALA A 151 -6.29 3.76 2.79
CA ALA A 151 -6.00 5.16 2.52
C ALA A 151 -6.97 5.71 1.47
N GLU A 152 -7.43 6.95 1.67
CA GLU A 152 -8.21 7.68 0.67
C GLU A 152 -7.26 8.46 -0.24
N ILE A 153 -7.59 8.50 -1.53
CA ILE A 153 -6.82 9.20 -2.56
C ILE A 153 -7.71 10.29 -3.15
N GLY A 154 -7.23 11.52 -3.12
CA GLY A 154 -7.96 12.65 -3.71
C GLY A 154 -8.04 12.54 -5.24
N GLN A 155 -9.12 13.06 -5.81
CA GLN A 155 -9.34 13.08 -7.26
C GLN A 155 -8.15 13.59 -8.09
N PRO A 156 -7.46 14.70 -7.73
CA PRO A 156 -6.30 15.16 -8.51
C PRO A 156 -5.12 14.16 -8.49
N SER A 157 -4.93 13.47 -7.37
CA SER A 157 -3.92 12.43 -7.22
C SER A 157 -4.29 11.18 -8.03
N MET A 158 -5.57 10.79 -8.06
CA MET A 158 -6.06 9.71 -8.92
C MET A 158 -5.80 10.00 -10.40
N GLU A 159 -6.10 11.22 -10.85
CA GLU A 159 -5.85 11.64 -12.24
C GLU A 159 -4.37 11.64 -12.59
N SER A 160 -3.53 12.20 -11.70
CA SER A 160 -2.07 12.20 -11.86
C SER A 160 -1.52 10.76 -11.92
N MET A 161 -2.09 9.85 -11.14
CA MET A 161 -1.71 8.45 -11.09
C MET A 161 -2.16 7.66 -12.31
N ALA A 162 -3.34 7.96 -12.86
CA ALA A 162 -3.79 7.42 -14.13
C ALA A 162 -2.86 7.86 -15.27
N THR A 163 -2.50 9.14 -15.31
CA THR A 163 -1.56 9.72 -16.29
C THR A 163 -0.17 9.08 -16.16
N ALA A 164 0.36 8.97 -14.94
CA ALA A 164 1.64 8.29 -14.68
C ALA A 164 1.64 6.85 -15.18
N THR A 165 0.52 6.13 -14.98
CA THR A 165 0.37 4.76 -15.47
C THR A 165 0.42 4.70 -16.99
N VAL A 166 -0.22 5.64 -17.70
CA VAL A 166 -0.17 5.73 -19.17
C VAL A 166 1.23 6.04 -19.67
N HIS A 167 1.94 7.00 -19.06
CA HIS A 167 3.31 7.34 -19.44
C HIS A 167 4.29 6.18 -19.18
N LEU A 168 4.11 5.47 -18.07
CA LEU A 168 4.90 4.28 -17.75
C LEU A 168 4.71 3.16 -18.79
N ILE A 169 3.46 2.85 -19.16
CA ILE A 169 3.15 1.82 -20.17
C ILE A 169 3.67 2.23 -21.55
N SER A 170 3.61 3.52 -21.87
CA SER A 170 4.08 4.07 -23.15
C SER A 170 5.61 4.25 -23.20
N ALA A 171 6.31 3.94 -22.11
CA ALA A 171 7.74 4.20 -21.92
C ALA A 171 8.12 5.68 -22.13
N ASP A 172 7.20 6.61 -21.85
CA ASP A 172 7.46 8.05 -21.86
C ASP A 172 8.01 8.47 -20.50
N TYR A 173 9.31 8.21 -20.29
CA TYR A 173 9.97 8.48 -19.02
C TYR A 173 10.14 9.97 -18.71
N GLU A 174 10.13 10.82 -19.74
CA GLU A 174 10.21 12.28 -19.57
C GLU A 174 8.93 12.82 -18.95
N ALA A 175 7.78 12.40 -19.47
CA ALA A 175 6.48 12.76 -18.92
C ALA A 175 6.22 12.08 -17.56
N LEU A 176 6.65 10.82 -17.39
CA LEU A 176 6.56 10.12 -16.12
C LEU A 176 7.33 10.85 -15.00
N PHE A 177 8.50 11.43 -15.30
CA PHE A 177 9.25 12.20 -14.31
C PHE A 177 8.42 13.37 -13.75
N ASP A 178 7.73 14.10 -14.63
CA ASP A 178 6.86 15.22 -14.23
C ASP A 178 5.68 14.74 -13.38
N ASP A 179 5.10 13.59 -13.72
CA ASP A 179 4.02 13.01 -12.91
C ASP A 179 4.52 12.60 -11.52
N LEU A 180 5.72 12.04 -11.41
CA LEU A 180 6.32 11.68 -10.13
C LEU A 180 6.60 12.90 -9.25
N VAL A 181 6.98 14.02 -9.85
CA VAL A 181 7.11 15.30 -9.13
C VAL A 181 5.75 15.82 -8.69
N SER A 182 4.74 15.76 -9.57
CA SER A 182 3.35 16.17 -9.27
C SER A 182 2.72 15.34 -8.15
N LEU A 183 3.02 14.04 -8.10
CA LEU A 183 2.59 13.10 -7.06
C LEU A 183 3.39 13.25 -5.75
N GLU A 184 4.31 14.21 -5.66
CA GLU A 184 5.21 14.40 -4.52
C GLU A 184 6.04 13.15 -4.18
N LEU A 185 6.31 12.31 -5.20
CA LEU A 185 7.19 11.14 -5.09
C LEU A 185 8.65 11.51 -5.36
N LEU A 186 8.87 12.54 -6.17
CA LEU A 186 10.17 13.18 -6.35
C LEU A 186 10.11 14.61 -5.80
N PRO A 187 11.20 15.10 -5.19
CA PRO A 187 11.27 16.48 -4.76
C PRO A 187 11.28 17.42 -5.98
N LEU A 188 10.74 18.62 -5.82
CA LEU A 188 10.65 19.63 -6.89
C LEU A 188 12.01 20.02 -7.49
N ASP A 189 13.09 19.84 -6.74
CA ASP A 189 14.48 20.10 -7.14
C ASP A 189 15.21 18.84 -7.61
N ALA A 190 14.50 17.74 -7.86
CA ALA A 190 15.10 16.52 -8.41
C ALA A 190 15.80 16.80 -9.74
N ASP A 191 17.05 16.35 -9.86
CA ASP A 191 17.83 16.48 -11.09
C ASP A 191 17.35 15.47 -12.13
N ARG A 192 16.64 15.97 -13.15
CA ARG A 192 16.10 15.16 -14.25
C ARG A 192 17.18 14.37 -15.00
N GLN A 193 18.35 14.97 -15.26
CA GLN A 193 19.42 14.28 -15.99
C GLN A 193 20.05 13.18 -15.15
N GLN A 194 20.16 13.38 -13.83
CA GLN A 194 20.64 12.36 -12.92
C GLN A 194 19.65 11.18 -12.82
N VAL A 195 18.35 11.46 -12.71
CA VAL A 195 17.31 10.43 -12.55
C VAL A 195 17.09 9.63 -13.84
N LEU A 196 17.02 10.31 -15.00
CA LEU A 196 16.78 9.64 -16.29
C LEU A 196 18.06 9.09 -16.93
N GLY A 197 19.23 9.65 -16.62
CA GLY A 197 20.52 9.29 -17.24
C GLY A 197 21.20 8.03 -16.70
N SER A 198 20.79 7.51 -15.53
CA SER A 198 21.36 6.30 -14.94
C SER A 198 20.45 5.09 -15.17
N ASP A 199 20.70 4.29 -16.21
CA ASP A 199 20.13 2.93 -16.39
C ASP A 199 18.64 2.80 -16.02
N TRP A 200 17.82 3.85 -16.18
CA TRP A 200 16.48 3.94 -15.59
C TRP A 200 15.57 2.77 -16.00
N PRO A 201 15.58 2.27 -17.25
CA PRO A 201 14.83 1.06 -17.62
C PRO A 201 15.29 -0.19 -16.85
N ILE A 202 16.59 -0.31 -16.56
CA ILE A 202 17.20 -1.44 -15.85
C ILE A 202 17.04 -1.29 -14.34
N SER A 203 17.13 -0.07 -13.80
CA SER A 203 16.96 0.26 -12.38
C SER A 203 15.53 0.03 -11.92
N VAL A 204 14.54 0.42 -12.73
CA VAL A 204 13.12 0.16 -12.49
C VAL A 204 12.81 -1.34 -12.53
N HIS A 205 13.33 -2.06 -13.53
CA HIS A 205 13.22 -3.51 -13.64
C HIS A 205 13.94 -4.25 -12.49
N ASN A 206 15.09 -3.77 -12.05
CA ASN A 206 15.86 -4.33 -10.94
C ASN A 206 15.26 -3.99 -9.57
N ALA A 207 14.65 -2.81 -9.41
CA ALA A 207 13.90 -2.43 -8.22
C ALA A 207 12.67 -3.33 -8.07
N ALA A 208 11.96 -3.62 -9.16
CA ALA A 208 10.88 -4.60 -9.18
C ALA A 208 11.36 -6.02 -8.78
N ARG A 209 12.53 -6.47 -9.29
CA ARG A 209 13.12 -7.76 -8.90
C ARG A 209 13.68 -7.80 -7.48
N GLN A 210 14.25 -6.71 -6.97
CA GLN A 210 14.68 -6.62 -5.56
C GLN A 210 13.47 -6.68 -4.63
N PHE A 211 12.34 -6.08 -5.02
CA PHE A 211 11.11 -6.16 -4.24
C PHE A 211 10.54 -7.58 -4.17
N GLN A 212 10.63 -8.38 -5.25
CA GLN A 212 10.31 -9.82 -5.23
C GLN A 212 11.15 -10.62 -4.23
N GLN A 213 12.31 -10.10 -3.82
CA GLN A 213 13.26 -10.75 -2.92
C GLN A 213 13.29 -10.12 -1.52
N MET A 214 12.53 -9.04 -1.29
CA MET A 214 12.47 -8.38 0.01
C MET A 214 11.53 -9.14 0.96
N SER A 215 12.08 -9.59 2.10
CA SER A 215 11.26 -10.01 3.23
C SER A 215 10.60 -8.77 3.87
N PRO A 216 9.36 -8.90 4.36
CA PRO A 216 8.61 -7.77 4.91
C PRO A 216 9.30 -7.29 6.19
N GLY A 217 9.99 -6.14 6.15
CA GLY A 217 10.33 -5.44 7.38
C GLY A 217 11.54 -4.49 7.43
N SER A 218 12.50 -4.50 6.49
CA SER A 218 13.78 -3.80 6.76
C SER A 218 14.09 -2.53 5.94
N GLU A 219 13.65 -2.39 4.69
CA GLU A 219 14.10 -1.28 3.80
C GLU A 219 13.00 -0.31 3.34
N LEU A 220 11.71 -0.62 3.58
CA LEU A 220 10.57 0.31 3.33
C LEU A 220 10.66 1.61 4.16
N ASN A 221 11.43 1.60 5.25
CA ASN A 221 11.56 2.71 6.20
C ASN A 221 12.32 3.94 5.68
N LYS A 222 13.04 3.86 4.56
CA LYS A 222 13.78 5.03 4.00
C LYS A 222 12.89 5.99 3.21
N TYR A 223 11.77 5.52 2.66
CA TYR A 223 10.91 6.27 1.74
C TYR A 223 9.57 6.70 2.36
N CYS A 224 9.28 6.28 3.60
CA CYS A 224 7.95 6.34 4.20
C CYS A 224 7.79 7.45 5.26
N SER A 225 8.11 8.71 4.94
CA SER A 225 7.96 9.82 5.91
C SER A 225 6.77 10.77 5.67
N THR A 226 5.96 10.57 4.64
CA THR A 226 4.84 11.46 4.27
C THR A 226 3.68 10.68 3.62
N SER A 227 2.54 11.36 3.43
CA SER A 227 1.35 10.93 2.65
C SER A 227 1.68 10.26 1.30
N SER A 228 2.89 10.46 0.79
CA SER A 228 3.52 9.83 -0.37
C SER A 228 3.78 8.32 -0.25
N CYS A 229 3.70 7.71 0.94
CA CYS A 229 4.05 6.29 1.13
C CYS A 229 3.08 5.33 0.40
N CYS A 230 1.80 5.70 0.26
CA CYS A 230 0.83 4.96 -0.57
C CYS A 230 1.20 5.03 -2.06
N CYS A 231 1.61 6.21 -2.55
CA CYS A 231 2.02 6.42 -3.95
C CYS A 231 3.35 5.69 -4.29
N PHE A 232 4.22 5.48 -3.30
CA PHE A 232 5.49 4.75 -3.47
C PHE A 232 5.31 3.23 -3.52
N LEU A 233 4.52 2.67 -2.60
CA LEU A 233 4.09 1.26 -2.65
C LEU A 233 3.35 0.94 -3.95
N LEU A 234 2.61 1.93 -4.45
CA LEU A 234 1.87 1.89 -5.71
C LEU A 234 2.74 1.89 -6.96
N LEU A 235 3.80 2.70 -7.00
CA LEU A 235 4.77 2.63 -8.09
C LEU A 235 5.45 1.25 -8.09
N LEU A 236 5.87 0.76 -6.93
CA LEU A 236 6.45 -0.57 -6.77
C LEU A 236 5.49 -1.69 -7.18
N PHE A 237 4.19 -1.56 -6.90
CA PHE A 237 3.17 -2.49 -7.35
C PHE A 237 2.99 -2.40 -8.87
N LEU A 238 2.84 -1.21 -9.47
CA LEU A 238 2.79 -1.02 -10.92
C LEU A 238 4.03 -1.59 -11.64
N LEU A 239 5.21 -1.46 -11.04
CA LEU A 239 6.45 -2.05 -11.54
C LEU A 239 6.48 -3.58 -11.39
N PHE A 240 5.93 -4.12 -10.31
CA PHE A 240 5.72 -5.55 -10.15
C PHE A 240 4.78 -6.11 -11.23
N LEU A 241 3.72 -5.39 -11.57
CA LEU A 241 2.76 -5.75 -12.63
C LEU A 241 3.40 -5.81 -14.02
N LEU A 242 4.22 -4.83 -14.37
CA LEU A 242 4.92 -4.79 -15.65
C LEU A 242 5.96 -5.92 -15.78
N CYS A 243 6.61 -6.30 -14.67
CA CYS A 243 7.53 -7.44 -14.63
C CYS A 243 6.83 -8.81 -14.70
N CYS A 244 5.58 -8.93 -14.25
CA CYS A 244 4.81 -10.19 -14.33
C CYS A 244 4.13 -10.41 -15.69
N CYS A 245 3.97 -9.37 -16.50
CA CYS A 245 3.41 -9.45 -17.85
C CYS A 245 4.46 -9.62 -18.98
N SER A 246 5.76 -9.66 -18.63
CA SER A 246 6.88 -9.92 -19.54
C SER A 246 7.44 -11.32 -19.35
#